data_AF-A0A6A5FAU7-F1
#
_entry.id   AF-A0A6A5FAU7-F1
#
_cell.length_a   1.000
_cell.length_b   1.000
_cell.length_c   1.000
_cell.angle_alpha   90.00
_cell.angle_beta   90.00
_cell.angle_gamma   90.00
#
_symmetry.space_group_name_H-M   'P 1'
#
loop_
_entity.id
_entity.type
_entity.pdbx_description
1 polymer ?
#
loop_
_entity_poly.entity_id
_entity_poly.type
_entity_poly.pdbx_seq_one_letter_code
_entity_poly.pdbx_strand_id
1 'polypeptide(L)'
;MKTSCTTTSDTVCEPLEGFYCLFSSGNSCVEAQKHSSCQPGQYISQKGTALRDTECSDCRDGTFSDGTLLTSCQPHTQCQSLDLQLIKPGTASTDAECGEQSSGAVIGAVVGGLVTCLVVGLAIALFLVWRLKKKKDTGGEGNADNPEQNSINSKHPHEEEEEEEEEEEEEEELGGSVKIEHRDSSSDTAEESSRFNGC
;
A
#
# COMPACT_ATOMS: atom_id res chain seq x y z
N MET A 1 -23.51 32.43 29.83
CA MET A 1 -23.26 32.68 31.26
C MET A 1 -24.31 31.94 32.06
N LYS A 2 -23.97 30.80 32.68
CA LYS A 2 -24.87 30.13 33.63
C LYS A 2 -25.11 31.04 34.83
N THR A 3 -26.36 31.11 35.29
CA THR A 3 -26.77 31.94 36.44
C THR A 3 -27.80 31.17 37.24
N SER A 4 -27.54 30.93 38.53
CA SER A 4 -28.48 30.26 39.42
C SER A 4 -29.79 31.03 39.58
N CYS A 5 -30.88 30.33 39.87
CA CYS A 5 -32.16 30.97 40.19
C CYS A 5 -32.08 31.84 41.46
N THR A 6 -33.00 32.80 41.56
CA THR A 6 -33.23 33.65 42.73
C THR A 6 -34.72 33.68 43.06
N THR A 7 -35.11 34.29 44.18
CA THR A 7 -36.52 34.48 44.58
C THR A 7 -37.37 35.19 43.52
N THR A 8 -36.75 35.89 42.56
CA THR A 8 -37.44 36.69 41.53
C THR A 8 -36.92 36.43 40.11
N SER A 9 -36.11 35.40 39.88
CA SER A 9 -35.59 35.07 38.54
C SER A 9 -35.30 33.58 38.38
N ASP A 10 -35.66 33.02 37.23
CA ASP A 10 -35.30 31.65 36.87
C ASP A 10 -33.79 31.48 36.66
N THR A 11 -33.37 30.22 36.56
CA THR A 11 -31.98 29.85 36.26
C THR A 11 -31.69 30.00 34.76
N VAL A 12 -30.48 30.46 34.41
CA VAL A 12 -30.00 30.58 33.03
C VAL A 12 -29.05 29.43 32.74
N CYS A 13 -29.34 28.64 31.70
CA CYS A 13 -28.58 27.47 31.29
C CYS A 13 -27.69 27.78 30.08
N GLU A 14 -26.52 27.15 30.01
CA GLU A 14 -25.63 27.19 28.86
C GLU A 14 -25.18 25.76 28.50
N PRO A 15 -24.84 25.49 27.22
CA PRO A 15 -24.34 24.18 26.80
C PRO A 15 -23.11 23.72 27.57
N LEU A 16 -22.93 22.40 27.65
CA LEU A 16 -21.72 21.78 28.15
C LEU A 16 -20.54 22.01 27.19
N GLU A 17 -19.31 21.82 27.66
CA GLU A 17 -18.14 21.87 26.77
C GLU A 17 -18.22 20.78 25.69
N GLY A 18 -17.92 21.15 24.44
CA GLY A 18 -18.14 20.29 23.28
C GLY A 18 -19.57 20.32 22.72
N PHE A 19 -20.41 21.28 23.14
CA PHE A 19 -21.77 21.50 22.62
C PHE A 19 -22.01 22.98 22.27
N TYR A 20 -22.91 23.23 21.32
CA TYR A 20 -23.46 24.54 20.99
C TYR A 20 -24.99 24.56 21.14
N CYS A 21 -25.56 25.73 21.38
CA CYS A 21 -27.00 25.87 21.52
C CYS A 21 -27.72 25.89 20.16
N LEU A 22 -28.68 25.00 19.96
CA LEU A 22 -29.60 25.01 18.81
C LEU A 22 -30.76 25.98 19.06
N PHE A 23 -31.41 25.84 20.23
CA PHE A 23 -32.61 26.60 20.59
C PHE A 23 -32.44 27.27 21.96
N SER A 24 -32.72 28.56 22.02
CA SER A 24 -32.68 29.38 23.24
C SER A 24 -34.06 29.92 23.59
N SER A 25 -34.38 29.94 24.89
CA SER A 25 -35.53 30.66 25.44
C SER A 25 -35.02 31.85 26.25
N GLY A 26 -35.19 33.06 25.70
CA GLY A 26 -34.54 34.26 26.22
C GLY A 26 -33.01 34.09 26.21
N ASN A 27 -32.38 34.22 27.38
CA ASN A 27 -30.93 34.07 27.54
C ASN A 27 -30.50 32.62 27.89
N SER A 28 -31.45 31.69 28.06
CA SER A 28 -31.18 30.31 28.49
C SER A 28 -31.21 29.36 27.30
N CYS A 29 -30.22 28.46 27.19
CA CYS A 29 -30.28 27.38 26.21
C CYS A 29 -31.30 26.32 26.65
N VAL A 30 -32.19 25.89 25.75
CA VAL A 30 -33.18 24.82 26.00
C VAL A 30 -32.89 23.54 25.23
N GLU A 31 -32.10 23.62 24.16
CA GLU A 31 -31.64 22.46 23.40
C GLU A 31 -30.25 22.72 22.83
N ALA A 32 -29.32 21.81 23.10
CA ALA A 32 -27.93 21.88 22.68
C ALA A 32 -27.55 20.65 21.86
N GLN A 33 -26.68 20.83 20.87
CA GLN A 33 -26.13 19.77 20.03
C GLN A 33 -24.62 19.73 20.20
N LYS A 34 -24.05 18.52 20.14
CA LYS A 34 -22.61 18.30 20.19
C LYS A 34 -21.92 19.00 19.02
N HIS A 35 -20.72 19.52 19.24
CA HIS A 35 -19.91 20.11 18.17
C HIS A 35 -19.55 19.06 17.11
N SER A 36 -19.62 19.45 15.84
CA SER A 36 -19.20 18.63 14.71
C SER A 36 -17.69 18.34 14.78
N SER A 37 -17.34 17.09 14.45
CA SER A 37 -15.95 16.69 14.17
C SER A 37 -15.61 16.97 12.71
N CYS A 38 -14.41 17.47 12.45
CA CYS A 38 -13.89 17.57 11.08
C CYS A 38 -13.53 16.20 10.52
N GLN A 39 -13.72 16.00 9.22
CA GLN A 39 -13.41 14.74 8.56
C GLN A 39 -11.90 14.61 8.27
N PRO A 40 -11.38 13.38 8.05
CA PRO A 40 -10.06 13.20 7.46
C PRO A 40 -9.99 13.95 6.13
N GLY A 41 -8.94 14.75 5.91
CA GLY A 41 -8.90 15.75 4.85
C GLY A 41 -9.14 17.18 5.31
N GLN A 42 -9.56 17.41 6.56
CA GLN A 42 -9.98 18.73 7.06
C GLN A 42 -9.35 19.10 8.41
N TYR A 43 -9.29 20.40 8.69
CA TYR A 43 -8.88 20.97 9.96
C TYR A 43 -9.94 21.93 10.52
N ILE A 44 -9.91 22.17 11.83
CA ILE A 44 -10.77 23.15 12.51
C ILE A 44 -10.32 24.56 12.10
N SER A 45 -11.10 25.23 11.26
CA SER A 45 -10.87 26.62 10.84
C SER A 45 -11.45 27.62 11.86
N GLN A 46 -12.60 27.29 12.46
CA GLN A 46 -13.13 27.99 13.64
C GLN A 46 -13.56 26.97 14.70
N LYS A 47 -13.02 27.08 15.93
CA LYS A 47 -13.42 26.19 17.04
C LYS A 47 -14.86 26.48 17.47
N GLY A 48 -15.65 25.43 17.64
CA GLY A 48 -17.01 25.52 18.18
C GLY A 48 -17.10 26.24 19.53
N THR A 49 -18.24 26.90 19.75
CA THR A 49 -18.54 27.71 20.93
C THR A 49 -19.91 27.33 21.50
N ALA A 50 -20.29 27.88 22.66
CA ALA A 50 -21.63 27.69 23.21
C ALA A 50 -22.77 28.21 22.30
N LEU A 51 -22.49 28.96 21.23
CA LEU A 51 -23.50 29.58 20.35
C LEU A 51 -23.38 29.18 18.87
N ARG A 52 -22.24 28.64 18.43
CA ARG A 52 -21.92 28.26 17.04
C ARG A 52 -21.23 26.90 17.05
N ASP A 53 -21.49 26.09 16.03
CA ASP A 53 -20.76 24.84 15.82
C ASP A 53 -19.29 25.09 15.43
N THR A 54 -18.48 24.02 15.43
CA THR A 54 -17.16 23.97 14.80
C THR A 54 -17.28 24.15 13.30
N GLU A 55 -16.41 24.98 12.72
CA GLU A 55 -16.24 25.11 11.27
C GLU A 55 -14.95 24.40 10.84
N CYS A 56 -15.07 23.61 9.77
CA CYS A 56 -13.97 22.83 9.20
C CYS A 56 -13.57 23.42 7.83
N SER A 57 -12.33 23.19 7.43
CA SER A 57 -11.85 23.56 6.09
C SER A 57 -10.85 22.53 5.58
N ASP A 58 -10.81 22.36 4.27
CA ASP A 58 -10.01 21.31 3.63
C ASP A 58 -8.50 21.61 3.69
N CYS A 59 -7.69 20.55 3.79
CA CYS A 59 -6.24 20.65 3.69
C CYS A 59 -5.81 21.08 2.28
N ARG A 60 -4.68 21.79 2.21
CA ARG A 60 -4.05 22.21 0.95
C ARG A 60 -3.07 21.15 0.46
N ASP A 61 -2.75 21.20 -0.83
CA ASP A 61 -1.71 20.37 -1.43
C ASP A 61 -0.40 20.42 -0.61
N GLY A 62 0.21 19.26 -0.37
CA GLY A 62 1.37 19.14 0.52
C GLY A 62 1.06 19.11 2.02
N THR A 63 -0.22 19.04 2.42
CA THR A 63 -0.65 18.92 3.83
C THR A 63 -1.76 17.88 4.03
N PHE A 64 -1.86 17.31 5.23
CA PHE A 64 -2.87 16.32 5.60
C PHE A 64 -3.45 16.52 7.01
N SER A 65 -4.60 15.89 7.26
CA SER A 65 -5.24 15.74 8.57
C SER A 65 -6.00 14.42 8.63
N ASP A 66 -5.76 13.63 9.67
CA ASP A 66 -6.40 12.33 9.93
C ASP A 66 -7.83 12.44 10.50
N GLY A 67 -8.38 13.65 10.61
CA GLY A 67 -9.67 13.91 11.23
C GLY A 67 -9.60 14.14 12.75
N THR A 68 -8.40 14.25 13.32
CA THR A 68 -8.23 14.74 14.70
C THR A 68 -8.63 16.21 14.84
N LEU A 69 -8.81 16.66 16.09
CA LEU A 69 -9.23 18.03 16.45
C LEU A 69 -8.11 19.09 16.26
N LEU A 70 -7.34 18.99 15.18
CA LEU A 70 -6.27 19.91 14.82
C LEU A 70 -6.83 21.22 14.24
N THR A 71 -6.24 22.34 14.64
CA THR A 71 -6.55 23.68 14.10
C THR A 71 -5.73 24.03 12.84
N SER A 72 -5.03 23.05 12.27
CA SER A 72 -4.21 23.17 11.06
C SER A 72 -3.78 21.80 10.56
N CYS A 73 -3.79 21.58 9.24
CA CYS A 73 -3.21 20.39 8.63
C CYS A 73 -1.68 20.33 8.82
N GLN A 74 -1.13 19.13 8.94
CA GLN A 74 0.32 18.89 9.05
C GLN A 74 0.94 18.81 7.65
N PRO A 75 2.19 19.25 7.44
CA PRO A 75 2.88 19.09 6.15
C PRO A 75 3.19 17.61 5.86
N HIS A 76 3.16 17.21 4.59
CA HIS A 76 3.57 15.85 4.19
C HIS A 76 5.05 15.61 4.45
N THR A 77 5.38 14.40 4.94
CA THR A 77 6.76 13.94 5.14
C THR A 77 7.54 13.95 3.83
N GLN A 78 8.65 14.68 3.83
CA GLN A 78 9.52 14.82 2.66
C GLN A 78 10.53 13.67 2.63
N CYS A 79 10.19 12.53 2.01
CA CYS A 79 11.04 11.33 2.00
C CYS A 79 12.50 11.61 1.61
N GLN A 80 12.72 12.50 0.63
CA GLN A 80 14.05 12.90 0.16
C GLN A 80 14.91 13.58 1.26
N SER A 81 14.31 14.23 2.26
CA SER A 81 15.07 14.78 3.41
C SER A 81 15.42 13.74 4.48
N LEU A 82 14.99 12.49 4.30
CA LEU A 82 15.27 11.35 5.17
C LEU A 82 16.17 10.31 4.46
N ASP A 83 16.71 10.65 3.27
CA ASP A 83 17.39 9.73 2.34
C ASP A 83 16.54 8.51 1.90
N LEU A 84 15.22 8.58 2.09
CA LEU A 84 14.25 7.55 1.69
C LEU A 84 13.59 7.89 0.35
N GLN A 85 13.08 6.87 -0.35
CA GLN A 85 12.25 7.07 -1.54
C GLN A 85 10.76 7.11 -1.16
N LEU A 86 9.99 7.86 -1.95
CA LEU A 86 8.54 7.93 -1.83
C LEU A 86 7.93 6.63 -2.37
N ILE A 87 7.30 5.85 -1.49
CA ILE A 87 6.61 4.60 -1.84
C ILE A 87 5.16 4.89 -2.28
N LYS A 88 4.50 5.80 -1.57
CA LYS A 88 3.12 6.21 -1.86
C LYS A 88 2.93 7.70 -1.52
N PRO A 89 2.33 8.51 -2.43
CA PRO A 89 2.10 9.93 -2.19
C PRO A 89 1.12 10.16 -1.04
N GLY A 90 1.34 11.24 -0.30
CA GLY A 90 0.39 11.72 0.70
C GLY A 90 -0.89 12.24 0.05
N THR A 91 -1.96 12.27 0.84
CA THR A 91 -3.28 12.78 0.45
C THR A 91 -3.73 13.85 1.44
N ALA A 92 -4.91 14.46 1.25
CA ALA A 92 -5.46 15.36 2.27
C ALA A 92 -5.72 14.64 3.61
N SER A 93 -5.95 13.33 3.62
CA SER A 93 -6.28 12.54 4.82
C SER A 93 -5.13 11.68 5.37
N THR A 94 -4.04 11.51 4.62
CA THR A 94 -2.91 10.63 4.97
C THR A 94 -1.56 11.28 4.66
N ASP A 95 -0.55 10.97 5.46
CA ASP A 95 0.83 11.34 5.14
C ASP A 95 1.37 10.56 3.92
N ALA A 96 2.51 11.00 3.39
CA ALA A 96 3.32 10.28 2.42
C ALA A 96 4.05 9.10 3.08
N GLU A 97 4.06 7.94 2.42
CA GLU A 97 4.76 6.75 2.92
C GLU A 97 6.15 6.66 2.28
N CYS A 98 7.18 6.63 3.12
CA CYS A 98 8.59 6.60 2.73
C CYS A 98 9.22 5.23 3.03
N GLY A 99 10.20 4.81 2.23
CA GLY A 99 10.90 3.55 2.45
C GLY A 99 12.21 3.43 1.67
N GLU A 100 13.02 2.43 2.03
CA GLU A 100 14.23 2.09 1.29
C GLU A 100 13.87 1.37 -0.02
N GLN A 101 14.40 1.84 -1.14
CA GLN A 101 14.31 1.11 -2.40
C GLN A 101 15.27 -0.08 -2.35
N SER A 102 14.72 -1.26 -2.03
CA SER A 102 15.47 -2.51 -1.96
C SER A 102 16.16 -2.80 -3.29
N SER A 103 17.46 -2.48 -3.34
CA SER A 103 18.32 -2.69 -4.50
C SER A 103 18.73 -4.15 -4.68
N GLY A 104 18.02 -5.10 -4.03
CA GLY A 104 18.27 -6.53 -4.11
C GLY A 104 18.24 -7.07 -5.54
N ALA A 105 17.41 -6.51 -6.43
CA ALA A 105 17.38 -6.87 -7.85
C ALA A 105 18.69 -6.54 -8.58
N VAL A 106 19.24 -5.33 -8.40
CA VAL A 106 20.50 -4.93 -9.06
C VAL A 106 21.73 -5.58 -8.40
N ILE A 107 21.71 -5.79 -7.08
CA ILE A 107 22.76 -6.52 -6.37
C ILE A 107 22.76 -7.99 -6.83
N GLY A 108 21.59 -8.62 -6.92
CA GLY A 108 21.42 -9.98 -7.43
C GLY A 108 21.88 -10.13 -8.88
N ALA A 109 21.53 -9.17 -9.75
CA ALA A 109 21.97 -9.17 -11.15
C ALA A 109 23.50 -9.03 -11.28
N VAL A 110 24.14 -8.14 -10.51
CA VAL A 110 25.60 -7.97 -10.55
C VAL A 110 26.34 -9.19 -10.00
N VAL A 111 25.90 -9.74 -8.86
CA VAL A 111 26.53 -10.94 -8.27
C VAL A 111 26.30 -12.18 -9.14
N GLY A 112 25.07 -12.39 -9.62
CA GLY A 112 24.73 -13.49 -10.54
C GLY A 112 25.49 -13.40 -11.86
N GLY A 113 25.61 -12.20 -12.44
CA GLY A 113 26.42 -11.94 -13.63
C GLY A 113 27.90 -12.28 -13.42
N LEU A 114 28.50 -11.85 -12.32
CA LEU A 114 29.91 -12.16 -12.01
C LEU A 114 30.14 -13.68 -11.82
N VAL A 115 29.25 -14.36 -11.09
CA VAL A 115 29.37 -15.81 -10.86
C VAL A 115 29.18 -16.60 -12.15
N THR A 116 28.17 -16.28 -12.97
CA THR A 116 27.93 -16.96 -14.26
C THR A 116 29.06 -16.71 -15.25
N CYS A 117 29.58 -15.48 -15.37
CA CYS A 117 30.76 -15.20 -16.20
C CYS A 117 32.00 -16.00 -15.79
N LEU A 118 32.23 -16.20 -14.48
CA LEU A 118 33.35 -17.02 -13.99
C LEU A 118 33.18 -18.50 -14.35
N VAL A 119 31.98 -19.07 -14.14
CA VAL A 119 31.69 -20.48 -14.48
C VAL A 119 31.82 -20.73 -15.98
N VAL A 120 31.23 -19.87 -16.82
CA VAL A 120 31.32 -19.96 -18.28
C VAL A 120 32.76 -19.77 -18.76
N GLY A 121 33.50 -18.82 -18.20
CA GLY A 121 34.92 -18.60 -18.51
C GLY A 121 35.80 -19.82 -18.20
N LEU A 122 35.58 -20.48 -17.06
CA LEU A 122 36.26 -21.72 -16.70
C LEU A 122 35.89 -22.88 -17.62
N ALA A 123 34.60 -23.04 -17.96
CA ALA A 123 34.15 -24.08 -18.89
C ALA A 123 34.78 -23.91 -20.29
N ILE A 124 34.81 -22.68 -20.82
CA ILE A 124 35.46 -22.35 -22.10
C ILE A 124 36.97 -22.62 -22.02
N ALA A 125 37.64 -22.22 -20.94
CA ALA A 125 39.07 -22.47 -20.77
C ALA A 125 39.40 -23.98 -20.74
N LEU A 126 38.62 -24.78 -20.01
CA LEU A 126 38.77 -26.24 -19.97
C LEU A 126 38.52 -26.88 -21.34
N PHE A 127 37.48 -26.44 -22.07
CA PHE A 127 37.20 -26.92 -23.42
C PHE A 127 38.32 -26.58 -24.42
N LEU A 128 38.88 -25.37 -24.35
CA LEU A 128 40.02 -24.96 -25.18
C LEU A 128 41.27 -25.79 -24.85
N VAL A 129 41.58 -26.01 -23.56
CA VAL A 129 42.67 -26.89 -23.13
C VAL A 129 42.47 -28.33 -23.63
N TRP A 130 41.25 -28.87 -23.56
CA TRP A 130 40.93 -30.21 -24.07
C TRP A 130 41.09 -30.30 -25.60
N ARG A 131 40.62 -29.29 -26.35
CA ARG A 131 40.81 -29.18 -27.80
C ARG A 131 42.29 -29.08 -28.19
N LEU A 132 43.09 -28.33 -27.45
CA LEU A 132 44.54 -28.22 -27.66
C LEU A 132 45.28 -29.53 -27.34
N LYS A 133 44.83 -30.27 -26.31
CA LYS A 133 45.35 -31.61 -25.99
C LYS A 133 45.06 -32.58 -27.13
N LYS A 134 43.80 -32.68 -27.57
CA LYS A 134 43.35 -33.62 -28.61
C LYS A 134 44.05 -33.41 -29.97
N LYS A 135 44.44 -32.17 -30.30
CA LYS A 135 45.27 -31.87 -31.49
C LYS A 135 46.70 -32.42 -31.42
N LYS A 136 47.17 -32.85 -30.26
CA LYS A 136 48.53 -33.40 -30.05
C LYS A 136 48.58 -34.92 -30.23
N ASP A 137 47.44 -35.59 -30.19
CA ASP A 137 47.31 -37.05 -30.24
C ASP A 137 46.89 -37.58 -31.63
N THR A 138 46.80 -36.70 -32.65
CA THR A 138 46.39 -37.05 -34.03
C THR A 138 47.49 -36.72 -35.03
N GLY A 139 48.49 -37.60 -35.14
CA GLY A 139 49.64 -37.43 -36.03
C GLY A 139 50.41 -38.74 -36.25
N GLY A 140 49.87 -39.61 -37.10
CA GLY A 140 50.51 -40.87 -37.50
C GLY A 140 49.64 -41.67 -38.49
N GLU A 141 50.18 -41.95 -39.67
CA GLU A 141 49.60 -42.82 -40.70
C GLU A 141 49.93 -44.30 -40.43
N GLY A 142 49.18 -45.29 -40.94
CA GLY A 142 47.96 -45.24 -41.76
C GLY A 142 47.64 -46.59 -42.42
N ASN A 143 46.61 -46.63 -43.28
CA ASN A 143 46.15 -47.76 -44.11
C ASN A 143 45.61 -49.02 -43.34
N ALA A 144 44.66 -49.81 -43.87
CA ALA A 144 44.04 -49.82 -45.21
C ALA A 144 42.59 -50.39 -45.19
N ASP A 145 41.88 -50.16 -46.30
CA ASP A 145 40.72 -50.89 -46.87
C ASP A 145 39.38 -51.03 -46.13
N ASN A 146 38.32 -51.00 -46.95
CA ASN A 146 36.89 -51.15 -46.66
C ASN A 146 36.28 -52.02 -47.78
N PRO A 147 35.33 -52.93 -47.48
CA PRO A 147 34.01 -52.73 -48.09
C PRO A 147 32.79 -53.17 -47.25
N GLU A 148 31.66 -52.54 -47.62
CA GLU A 148 30.28 -53.05 -47.57
C GLU A 148 29.63 -53.50 -46.25
N GLN A 149 28.73 -52.65 -45.75
CA GLN A 149 27.53 -53.06 -45.01
C GLN A 149 26.35 -53.21 -45.98
N ASN A 150 25.49 -54.22 -45.77
CA ASN A 150 24.21 -54.31 -46.46
C ASN A 150 23.10 -54.93 -45.59
N SER A 151 21.91 -54.33 -45.68
CA SER A 151 20.57 -54.89 -45.45
C SER A 151 20.01 -55.17 -44.04
N ILE A 152 18.98 -54.36 -43.73
CA ILE A 152 17.60 -54.76 -43.34
C ILE A 152 17.38 -55.36 -41.92
N ASN A 153 17.01 -54.45 -41.00
CA ASN A 153 15.77 -54.46 -40.18
C ASN A 153 15.14 -55.79 -39.70
N SER A 154 15.00 -55.96 -38.37
CA SER A 154 13.75 -56.48 -37.75
C SER A 154 13.57 -56.08 -36.26
N LYS A 155 12.69 -55.09 -36.03
CA LYS A 155 11.53 -55.12 -35.10
C LYS A 155 11.67 -55.70 -33.64
N HIS A 156 11.69 -54.80 -32.64
CA HIS A 156 10.71 -54.56 -31.53
C HIS A 156 9.96 -55.76 -30.86
N PRO A 157 9.56 -55.77 -29.55
CA PRO A 157 9.52 -54.70 -28.49
C PRO A 157 10.51 -54.99 -27.30
N HIS A 158 10.47 -54.44 -26.07
CA HIS A 158 9.43 -53.91 -25.12
C HIS A 158 9.99 -52.79 -24.20
N GLU A 159 9.06 -52.03 -23.56
CA GLU A 159 8.98 -51.44 -22.17
C GLU A 159 10.25 -51.41 -21.26
N GLU A 160 10.39 -50.55 -20.23
CA GLU A 160 9.39 -49.85 -19.37
C GLU A 160 9.28 -48.29 -19.51
N GLU A 161 9.03 -47.56 -18.41
CA GLU A 161 8.63 -46.13 -18.24
C GLU A 161 9.65 -45.33 -17.34
N GLU A 162 9.56 -44.05 -16.93
CA GLU A 162 8.66 -42.85 -17.10
C GLU A 162 9.36 -41.72 -17.95
N GLU A 163 9.15 -40.38 -18.01
CA GLU A 163 8.24 -39.23 -17.61
C GLU A 163 8.69 -38.04 -18.56
N GLU A 164 8.00 -36.98 -19.07
CA GLU A 164 6.83 -36.09 -18.79
C GLU A 164 7.05 -34.92 -17.78
N GLU A 165 6.73 -33.60 -17.98
CA GLU A 165 6.67 -32.63 -19.13
C GLU A 165 6.40 -31.18 -18.59
N GLU A 166 6.81 -30.05 -19.23
CA GLU A 166 6.42 -28.64 -18.87
C GLU A 166 6.48 -27.63 -20.06
N GLU A 167 5.83 -26.46 -19.89
CA GLU A 167 5.69 -25.28 -20.81
C GLU A 167 4.81 -25.52 -22.07
N GLU A 168 3.83 -24.68 -22.50
CA GLU A 168 3.19 -23.42 -22.04
C GLU A 168 1.69 -23.45 -22.51
N GLU A 169 0.75 -22.49 -22.37
CA GLU A 169 0.76 -21.02 -22.46
C GLU A 169 -0.57 -20.42 -21.89
N GLU A 170 -0.89 -19.15 -22.21
CA GLU A 170 -1.94 -18.24 -21.66
C GLU A 170 -3.43 -18.60 -22.04
N GLU A 171 -4.54 -17.92 -21.65
CA GLU A 171 -4.83 -16.60 -21.03
C GLU A 171 -6.27 -16.53 -20.38
N GLU A 172 -6.71 -15.32 -20.00
CA GLU A 172 -8.07 -14.80 -19.70
C GLU A 172 -8.80 -15.11 -18.36
N GLU A 173 -8.72 -14.11 -17.46
CA GLU A 173 -9.85 -13.40 -16.80
C GLU A 173 -11.23 -14.08 -16.61
N LEU A 174 -11.68 -14.16 -15.35
CA LEU A 174 -13.11 -14.16 -15.02
C LEU A 174 -13.38 -13.38 -13.71
N GLY A 175 -13.80 -12.13 -13.87
CA GLY A 175 -13.83 -11.11 -12.81
C GLY A 175 -14.60 -11.45 -11.53
N GLY A 176 -13.86 -11.62 -10.43
CA GLY A 176 -14.40 -11.69 -9.07
C GLY A 176 -14.71 -10.31 -8.50
N SER A 177 -15.96 -9.83 -8.64
CA SER A 177 -16.43 -8.61 -7.94
C SER A 177 -16.51 -8.82 -6.43
N VAL A 178 -15.38 -8.70 -5.73
CA VAL A 178 -15.34 -8.64 -4.27
C VAL A 178 -15.95 -7.33 -3.81
N LYS A 179 -17.27 -7.36 -3.59
CA LYS A 179 -18.03 -6.25 -3.01
C LYS A 179 -17.63 -6.09 -1.54
N ILE A 180 -16.51 -5.41 -1.30
CA ILE A 180 -16.19 -4.85 0.01
C ILE A 180 -17.27 -3.80 0.31
N GLU A 181 -18.32 -4.22 1.01
CA GLU A 181 -19.21 -3.28 1.66
C GLU A 181 -18.43 -2.58 2.77
N HIS A 182 -17.76 -1.49 2.40
CA HIS A 182 -17.60 -0.36 3.29
C HIS A 182 -19.00 0.02 3.75
N ARG A 183 -19.37 -0.52 4.91
CA ARG A 183 -20.63 -0.22 5.57
C ARG A 183 -20.54 1.23 6.02
N ASP A 184 -21.08 2.13 5.21
CA ASP A 184 -21.20 3.54 5.53
C ASP A 184 -22.03 3.70 6.81
N SER A 185 -21.34 3.74 7.95
CA SER A 185 -21.88 4.26 9.21
C SER A 185 -22.01 5.79 9.19
N SER A 186 -22.29 6.37 8.02
CA SER A 186 -22.94 7.68 7.91
C SER A 186 -24.45 7.52 8.12
N SER A 187 -24.80 7.00 9.30
CA SER A 187 -26.18 6.96 9.81
C SER A 187 -26.32 7.55 11.22
N ASP A 188 -25.34 8.36 11.64
CA ASP A 188 -25.44 9.31 12.76
C ASP A 188 -26.32 10.53 12.43
N THR A 189 -27.31 10.36 11.53
CA THR A 189 -28.54 11.16 11.50
C THR A 189 -29.61 10.53 12.41
N ALA A 190 -29.17 10.05 13.58
CA ALA A 190 -30.04 9.69 14.69
C ALA A 190 -29.90 10.79 15.75
N GLU A 191 -31.04 11.27 16.26
CA GLU A 191 -31.09 12.41 17.18
C GLU A 191 -30.42 12.09 18.53
N GLU A 192 -29.10 12.32 18.66
CA GLU A 192 -28.55 12.80 19.93
C GLU A 192 -28.78 14.32 20.06
N SER A 193 -30.04 14.72 19.86
CA SER A 193 -30.61 15.84 20.60
C SER A 193 -30.60 15.42 22.07
N SER A 194 -29.49 15.69 22.74
CA SER A 194 -29.33 15.48 24.18
C SER A 194 -30.24 16.50 24.87
N ARG A 195 -31.56 16.21 24.92
CA ARG A 195 -32.59 17.03 25.58
C ARG A 195 -32.38 16.98 27.09
N PHE A 196 -31.33 17.69 27.51
CA PHE A 196 -30.82 17.72 28.86
C PHE A 196 -31.84 18.46 29.73
N ASN A 197 -32.66 17.71 30.44
CA ASN A 197 -33.70 18.24 31.33
C ASN A 197 -33.05 18.79 32.62
N GLY A 198 -32.18 19.80 32.51
CA GLY A 198 -31.49 20.41 33.64
C GLY A 198 -30.48 21.49 33.25
N CYS A 199 -30.66 22.66 33.88
CA CYS A 199 -29.53 23.43 34.42
C CYS A 199 -28.87 22.64 35.56
#